data_AF-A0A971AFN4-F1
#
_entry.id   AF-A0A971AFN4-F1
#
_cell.length_a   1.000
_cell.length_b   1.000
_cell.length_c   1.000
_cell.angle_alpha   90.00
_cell.angle_beta   90.00
_cell.angle_gamma   90.00
#
_symmetry.space_group_name_H-M   'P 1'
#
loop_
_entity.id
_entity.type
_entity.pdbx_description
1 polymer ?
#
loop_
_entity_poly.entity_id
_entity_poly.type
_entity_poly.pdbx_seq_one_letter_code
_entity_poly.pdbx_strand_id
1 'polypeptide(L)'
;MPKAMLAAALALLLAGCASLPVASGAGSDRLRQRAEAAYARDDPQALALYRRLTERPDARAEDWFRLGNLHAQRVQLEAAAAAYREALARDPELAQAQHNLGMTYLQLGVQALLAARRGLPDVDAQAAASMRWLACVMELFMGYPDPVTCRDPEVREP
;
A
#
# COMPACT_ATOMS: atom_id res chain seq x y z
N MET A 1 63.44 -27.30 44.34
CA MET A 1 63.14 -25.98 43.72
C MET A 1 63.26 -26.13 42.20
N PRO A 2 62.55 -25.37 41.36
CA PRO A 2 61.23 -24.72 41.52
C PRO A 2 60.15 -25.42 40.62
N LYS A 3 58.91 -25.55 41.11
CA LYS A 3 57.69 -24.83 40.67
C LYS A 3 57.31 -24.94 39.17
N ALA A 4 56.05 -25.34 38.94
CA ALA A 4 55.39 -25.33 37.64
C ALA A 4 55.21 -23.91 37.07
N MET A 5 55.19 -23.80 35.74
CA MET A 5 54.81 -22.60 34.99
C MET A 5 54.23 -22.96 33.62
N LEU A 6 53.40 -22.05 33.08
CA LEU A 6 52.81 -22.07 31.73
C LEU A 6 51.91 -23.27 31.39
N ALA A 7 50.80 -23.39 32.13
CA ALA A 7 49.51 -23.57 31.46
C ALA A 7 49.11 -22.25 30.73
N ALA A 8 48.02 -22.28 29.95
CA ALA A 8 47.48 -21.15 29.18
C ALA A 8 48.25 -20.72 27.92
N ALA A 9 48.66 -21.69 27.09
CA ALA A 9 48.95 -21.45 25.67
C ALA A 9 47.65 -21.33 24.84
N LEU A 10 47.09 -20.13 24.81
CA LEU A 10 46.31 -19.57 23.69
C LEU A 10 45.04 -20.31 23.20
N ALA A 11 43.97 -20.28 24.01
CA ALA A 11 42.61 -20.65 23.58
C ALA A 11 41.96 -19.58 22.67
N LEU A 12 42.53 -19.33 21.48
CA LEU A 12 42.13 -18.27 20.54
C LEU A 12 41.85 -18.79 19.11
N LEU A 13 41.03 -19.84 19.01
CA LEU A 13 40.47 -20.31 17.72
C LEU A 13 38.93 -20.37 17.69
N LEU A 14 38.25 -19.83 18.70
CA LEU A 14 36.77 -19.80 18.81
C LEU A 14 36.16 -18.39 18.91
N ALA A 15 36.97 -17.34 18.71
CA ALA A 15 36.53 -15.94 18.70
C ALA A 15 36.61 -15.31 17.30
N GLY A 16 36.24 -16.08 16.26
CA GLY A 16 36.38 -15.69 14.85
C GLY A 16 35.07 -15.40 14.10
N CYS A 17 33.93 -15.92 14.56
CA CYS A 17 32.62 -15.65 13.96
C CYS A 17 32.02 -14.34 14.48
N ALA A 18 32.72 -13.22 14.28
CA ALA A 18 32.14 -11.90 14.40
C ALA A 18 31.10 -11.73 13.27
N SER A 19 29.82 -11.94 13.60
CA SER A 19 28.70 -11.71 12.70
C SER A 19 28.68 -10.23 12.30
N LEU A 20 29.20 -9.94 11.11
CA LEU A 20 29.19 -8.59 10.53
C LEU A 20 27.75 -8.07 10.54
N PRO A 21 27.45 -6.93 11.20
CA PRO A 21 26.13 -6.33 11.11
C PRO A 21 25.90 -5.96 9.63
N VAL A 22 24.86 -6.53 9.04
CA VAL A 22 24.56 -6.40 7.61
C VAL A 22 24.35 -4.92 7.27
N ALA A 23 25.36 -4.32 6.64
CA ALA A 23 25.50 -2.88 6.53
C ALA A 23 24.45 -2.17 5.65
N SER A 24 23.58 -2.93 4.96
CA SER A 24 22.46 -2.35 4.21
C SER A 24 21.43 -1.68 5.11
N GLY A 25 21.07 -2.29 6.25
CA GLY A 25 19.97 -1.85 7.12
C GLY A 25 20.14 -0.42 7.63
N ALA A 26 21.31 -0.08 8.17
CA ALA A 26 21.59 1.26 8.72
C ALA A 26 21.50 2.39 7.67
N GLY A 27 21.64 2.08 6.38
CA GLY A 27 21.37 3.02 5.29
C GLY A 27 19.88 3.18 4.99
N SER A 28 19.11 2.09 5.10
CA SER A 28 17.66 2.02 4.94
C SER A 28 16.94 2.77 6.05
N ASP A 29 17.35 2.60 7.30
CA ASP A 29 16.67 3.18 8.46
C ASP A 29 16.75 4.71 8.47
N ARG A 30 17.91 5.27 8.11
CA ARG A 30 18.08 6.72 7.91
C ARG A 30 17.26 7.26 6.73
N LEU A 31 17.07 6.46 5.68
CA LEU A 31 16.22 6.83 4.56
C LEU A 31 14.73 6.77 4.95
N ARG A 32 14.34 5.77 5.74
CA ARG A 32 12.99 5.52 6.24
C ARG A 32 12.55 6.57 7.26
N GLN A 33 13.42 6.94 8.20
CA GLN A 33 13.20 8.05 9.12
C GLN A 33 12.94 9.38 8.37
N ARG A 34 13.69 9.63 7.28
CA ARG A 34 13.46 10.80 6.42
C ARG A 34 12.17 10.71 5.61
N ALA A 35 11.83 9.52 5.10
CA ALA A 35 10.60 9.27 4.33
C ALA A 35 9.35 9.50 5.18
N GLU A 36 9.32 8.95 6.40
CA GLU A 36 8.20 9.11 7.34
C GLU A 36 8.07 10.57 7.82
N ALA A 37 9.20 11.25 8.08
CA ALA A 37 9.19 12.67 8.43
C ALA A 37 8.75 13.58 7.27
N ALA A 38 8.91 13.14 6.01
CA ALA A 38 8.35 13.83 4.84
C ALA A 38 6.85 13.54 4.70
N TYR A 39 6.45 12.26 4.81
CA TYR A 39 5.04 11.82 4.76
C TYR A 39 4.16 12.54 5.79
N ALA A 40 4.63 12.64 7.04
CA ALA A 40 3.92 13.31 8.13
C ALA A 40 3.74 14.83 7.95
N ARG A 41 4.37 15.43 6.93
CA ARG A 41 4.21 16.85 6.55
C ARG A 41 3.57 17.06 5.18
N ASP A 42 3.11 15.99 4.52
CA ASP A 42 2.73 15.95 3.10
C ASP A 42 3.78 16.57 2.15
N ASP A 43 5.07 16.40 2.51
CA ASP A 43 6.21 16.92 1.77
C ASP A 43 6.33 16.17 0.43
N PRO A 44 6.34 16.85 -0.74
CA PRO A 44 6.43 16.21 -2.05
C PRO A 44 7.64 15.27 -2.22
N GLN A 45 8.71 15.45 -1.41
CA GLN A 45 9.85 14.54 -1.39
C GLN A 45 9.50 13.12 -0.92
N ALA A 46 8.42 12.93 -0.16
CA ALA A 46 8.00 11.62 0.35
C ALA A 46 7.91 10.56 -0.78
N LEU A 47 7.30 10.91 -1.92
CA LEU A 47 7.18 10.02 -3.08
C LEU A 47 8.54 9.53 -3.58
N ALA A 48 9.53 10.43 -3.69
CA ALA A 48 10.89 10.07 -4.09
C ALA A 48 11.63 9.24 -3.03
N LEU A 49 11.32 9.45 -1.75
CA LEU A 49 11.94 8.72 -0.64
C LEU A 49 11.40 7.29 -0.51
N TYR A 50 10.08 7.06 -0.64
CA TYR A 50 9.53 5.69 -0.62
C TYR A 50 9.82 4.90 -1.90
N ARG A 51 9.91 5.53 -3.08
CA ARG A 51 10.44 4.83 -4.27
C ARG A 51 11.86 4.30 -4.02
N ARG A 52 12.73 5.14 -3.45
CA ARG A 52 14.09 4.74 -3.06
C ARG A 52 14.18 3.77 -1.86
N LEU A 53 13.10 3.55 -1.11
CA LEU A 53 13.01 2.49 -0.10
C LEU A 53 12.57 1.17 -0.72
N THR A 54 11.54 1.22 -1.56
CA THR A 54 10.94 0.06 -2.24
C THR A 54 11.88 -0.58 -3.27
N GLU A 55 12.84 0.20 -3.80
CA GLU A 55 13.99 -0.27 -4.59
C GLU A 55 15.06 -1.06 -3.79
N ARG A 56 14.95 -1.17 -2.45
CA ARG A 56 15.99 -1.81 -1.61
C ARG A 56 15.69 -3.28 -1.29
N PRO A 57 16.72 -4.14 -1.12
CA PRO A 57 16.52 -5.54 -0.73
C PRO A 57 15.78 -5.73 0.61
N ASP A 58 15.82 -4.73 1.48
CA ASP A 58 15.17 -4.67 2.80
C ASP A 58 13.98 -3.70 2.85
N ALA A 59 13.29 -3.54 1.71
CA ALA A 59 11.99 -2.88 1.60
C ALA A 59 10.90 -3.66 2.37
N ARG A 60 10.25 -3.01 3.34
CA ARG A 60 9.21 -3.60 4.19
C ARG A 60 7.82 -3.38 3.61
N ALA A 61 6.82 -4.12 4.09
CA ALA A 61 5.44 -3.97 3.64
C ALA A 61 4.91 -2.53 3.85
N GLU A 62 5.28 -1.87 4.93
CA GLU A 62 4.84 -0.49 5.21
C GLU A 62 5.50 0.53 4.28
N ASP A 63 6.72 0.26 3.78
CA ASP A 63 7.40 1.14 2.81
C ASP A 63 6.62 1.15 1.47
N TRP A 64 6.09 -0.01 1.07
CA TRP A 64 5.20 -0.17 -0.10
C TRP A 64 3.78 0.37 0.15
N PHE A 65 3.20 0.17 1.33
CA PHE A 65 1.90 0.75 1.70
C PHE A 65 1.94 2.28 1.70
N ARG A 66 2.99 2.90 2.26
CA ARG A 66 3.21 4.35 2.22
C ARG A 66 3.36 4.85 0.78
N LEU A 67 4.07 4.12 -0.08
CA LEU A 67 4.15 4.43 -1.51
C LEU A 67 2.78 4.37 -2.21
N GLY A 68 1.97 3.35 -1.89
CA GLY A 68 0.59 3.22 -2.38
C GLY A 68 -0.29 4.40 -1.99
N ASN A 69 -0.23 4.82 -0.72
CA ASN A 69 -0.96 6.01 -0.24
C ASN A 69 -0.55 7.28 -1.00
N LEU A 70 0.75 7.47 -1.24
CA LEU A 70 1.28 8.62 -1.98
C LEU A 70 0.85 8.63 -3.45
N HIS A 71 0.67 7.47 -4.09
CA HIS A 71 0.08 7.38 -5.41
C HIS A 71 -1.44 7.63 -5.40
N ALA A 72 -2.17 7.08 -4.42
CA ALA A 72 -3.62 7.26 -4.29
C ALA A 72 -4.01 8.73 -4.07
N GLN A 73 -3.28 9.44 -3.19
CA GLN A 73 -3.41 10.90 -2.99
C GLN A 73 -3.23 11.72 -4.28
N ARG A 74 -2.48 11.18 -5.26
CA ARG A 74 -2.19 11.81 -6.55
C ARG A 74 -3.08 11.28 -7.68
N VAL A 75 -4.11 10.49 -7.34
CA VAL A 75 -5.04 9.80 -8.26
C VAL A 75 -4.31 8.90 -9.28
N GLN A 76 -3.12 8.40 -8.92
CA GLN A 76 -2.32 7.46 -9.72
C GLN A 76 -2.71 6.03 -9.37
N LEU A 77 -3.95 5.67 -9.67
CA LEU A 77 -4.64 4.52 -9.07
C LEU A 77 -4.00 3.16 -9.41
N GLU A 78 -3.52 2.97 -10.63
CA GLU A 78 -2.84 1.74 -11.07
C GLU A 78 -1.50 1.56 -10.33
N ALA A 79 -0.78 2.67 -10.11
CA ALA A 79 0.47 2.67 -9.34
C ALA A 79 0.22 2.42 -7.84
N ALA A 80 -0.88 2.96 -7.29
CA ALA A 80 -1.32 2.66 -5.94
C ALA A 80 -1.69 1.18 -5.79
N ALA A 81 -2.49 0.63 -6.71
CA ALA A 81 -2.88 -0.79 -6.73
C ALA A 81 -1.69 -1.74 -6.96
N ALA A 82 -0.63 -1.31 -7.65
CA ALA A 82 0.63 -2.04 -7.72
C ALA A 82 1.36 -2.03 -6.36
N ALA A 83 1.55 -0.86 -5.76
CA ALA A 83 2.27 -0.73 -4.50
C ALA A 83 1.56 -1.42 -3.32
N TYR A 84 0.22 -1.40 -3.24
CA TYR A 84 -0.50 -2.15 -2.21
C TYR A 84 -0.40 -3.67 -2.41
N ARG A 85 -0.35 -4.18 -3.65
CA ARG A 85 -0.08 -5.60 -3.90
C ARG A 85 1.34 -6.01 -3.48
N GLU A 86 2.33 -5.16 -3.73
CA GLU A 86 3.69 -5.39 -3.24
C GLU A 86 3.79 -5.33 -1.70
N ALA A 87 2.97 -4.50 -1.04
CA ALA A 87 2.84 -4.52 0.42
C ALA A 87 2.27 -5.87 0.91
N LEU A 88 1.14 -6.32 0.32
CA LEU A 88 0.48 -7.57 0.68
C LEU A 88 1.26 -8.84 0.30
N ALA A 89 2.16 -8.75 -0.67
CA ALA A 89 3.10 -9.83 -1.00
C ALA A 89 4.23 -10.00 0.06
N ARG A 90 4.41 -9.00 0.94
CA ARG A 90 5.40 -9.02 2.05
C ARG A 90 4.74 -9.22 3.41
N ASP A 91 3.56 -8.64 3.61
CA ASP A 91 2.71 -8.84 4.78
C ASP A 91 1.24 -9.04 4.33
N PRO A 92 0.79 -10.29 4.16
CA PRO A 92 -0.59 -10.60 3.78
C PRO A 92 -1.63 -10.14 4.81
N GLU A 93 -1.24 -9.95 6.08
CA GLU A 93 -2.15 -9.56 7.18
C GLU A 93 -2.27 -8.04 7.35
N LEU A 94 -1.58 -7.24 6.51
CA LEU A 94 -1.65 -5.78 6.52
C LEU A 94 -3.03 -5.26 6.05
N ALA A 95 -4.03 -5.35 6.92
CA ALA A 95 -5.43 -5.02 6.64
C ALA A 95 -5.64 -3.59 6.10
N GLN A 96 -4.77 -2.65 6.46
CA GLN A 96 -4.78 -1.29 5.90
C GLN A 96 -4.45 -1.27 4.39
N ALA A 97 -3.52 -2.11 3.94
CA ALA A 97 -3.21 -2.27 2.52
C ALA A 97 -4.31 -3.06 1.78
N GLN A 98 -4.94 -4.05 2.43
CA GLN A 98 -6.11 -4.75 1.89
C GLN A 98 -7.27 -3.77 1.63
N HIS A 99 -7.62 -2.96 2.63
CA HIS A 99 -8.68 -1.95 2.53
C HIS A 99 -8.38 -0.90 1.46
N ASN A 100 -7.17 -0.31 1.47
CA ASN A 100 -6.81 0.72 0.50
C ASN A 100 -6.72 0.17 -0.93
N LEU A 101 -6.30 -1.09 -1.12
CA LEU A 101 -6.35 -1.77 -2.42
C LEU A 101 -7.80 -1.94 -2.91
N GLY A 102 -8.72 -2.36 -2.03
CA GLY A 102 -10.15 -2.45 -2.33
C GLY A 102 -10.75 -1.11 -2.77
N MET A 103 -10.49 -0.03 -2.02
CA MET A 103 -10.92 1.33 -2.38
C MET A 103 -10.30 1.82 -3.70
N THR A 104 -9.05 1.45 -3.98
CA THR A 104 -8.38 1.79 -5.24
C THR A 104 -9.00 1.05 -6.43
N TYR A 105 -9.33 -0.24 -6.29
CA TYR A 105 -10.04 -0.98 -7.33
C TYR A 105 -11.47 -0.47 -7.55
N LEU A 106 -12.18 -0.05 -6.49
CA LEU A 106 -13.47 0.63 -6.65
C LEU A 106 -13.31 1.89 -7.50
N GLN A 107 -12.37 2.78 -7.16
CA GLN A 107 -12.13 4.01 -7.91
C GLN A 107 -11.74 3.76 -9.39
N LEU A 108 -10.91 2.74 -9.66
CA LEU A 108 -10.60 2.29 -11.03
C LEU A 108 -11.86 1.81 -11.77
N GLY A 109 -12.72 1.02 -11.11
CA GLY A 109 -14.00 0.57 -11.65
C GLY A 109 -14.94 1.74 -11.99
N VAL A 110 -15.05 2.74 -11.10
CA VAL A 110 -15.83 3.96 -11.36
C VAL A 110 -15.28 4.72 -12.57
N GLN A 111 -13.96 4.92 -12.67
CA GLN A 111 -13.37 5.59 -13.83
C GLN A 111 -13.60 4.82 -15.14
N ALA A 112 -13.48 3.49 -15.13
CA ALA A 112 -13.76 2.65 -16.29
C ALA A 112 -15.23 2.73 -16.74
N LEU A 113 -16.19 2.68 -15.81
CA LEU A 113 -17.62 2.83 -16.10
C LEU A 113 -17.95 4.22 -16.67
N LEU A 114 -17.41 5.29 -16.07
CA LEU A 114 -17.58 6.67 -16.55
C LEU A 114 -16.92 6.91 -17.92
N ALA A 115 -15.81 6.24 -18.22
CA ALA A 115 -15.20 6.26 -19.54
C ALA A 115 -16.06 5.53 -20.58
N ALA A 116 -16.52 4.32 -20.26
CA ALA A 116 -17.37 3.50 -21.13
C ALA A 116 -18.71 4.20 -21.46
N ARG A 117 -19.33 4.87 -20.48
CA ARG A 117 -20.60 5.60 -20.69
C ARG A 117 -20.53 6.63 -21.82
N ARG A 118 -19.36 7.24 -22.11
CA ARG A 118 -19.21 8.20 -23.22
C ARG A 118 -19.43 7.60 -24.61
N GLY A 119 -19.42 6.27 -24.74
CA GLY A 119 -19.69 5.55 -25.99
C GLY A 119 -21.06 4.87 -26.05
N LEU A 120 -21.91 5.02 -25.04
CA LEU A 120 -23.24 4.39 -24.98
C LEU A 120 -24.34 5.42 -25.31
N PRO A 121 -25.43 5.03 -26.00
CA PRO A 121 -26.58 5.92 -26.22
C PRO A 121 -27.35 6.16 -24.91
N ASP A 122 -27.90 7.37 -24.73
CA ASP A 122 -28.55 7.81 -23.48
C ASP A 122 -29.78 6.99 -23.03
N VAL A 123 -30.31 6.11 -23.88
CA VAL A 123 -31.53 5.32 -23.64
C VAL A 123 -31.28 3.82 -23.47
N ASP A 124 -30.03 3.39 -23.26
CA ASP A 124 -29.71 1.98 -22.97
C ASP A 124 -30.03 1.61 -21.50
N ALA A 125 -30.95 0.67 -21.30
CA ALA A 125 -31.30 0.13 -19.99
C ALA A 125 -30.09 -0.51 -19.27
N GLN A 126 -29.12 -1.07 -20.01
CA GLN A 126 -27.88 -1.63 -19.48
C GLN A 126 -27.00 -0.55 -18.84
N ALA A 127 -26.97 0.66 -19.43
CA ALA A 127 -26.26 1.81 -18.89
C ALA A 127 -26.97 2.36 -17.63
N ALA A 128 -28.30 2.42 -17.65
CA ALA A 128 -29.10 2.81 -16.47
C ALA A 128 -28.87 1.86 -15.29
N ALA A 129 -28.93 0.54 -15.50
CA ALA A 129 -28.67 -0.46 -14.45
C ALA A 129 -27.25 -0.34 -13.86
N SER A 130 -26.25 -0.08 -14.70
CA SER A 130 -24.86 0.10 -14.27
C SER A 130 -24.67 1.37 -13.42
N MET A 131 -25.38 2.46 -13.76
CA MET A 131 -25.40 3.69 -12.95
C MET A 131 -26.14 3.51 -11.61
N ARG A 132 -27.20 2.70 -11.56
CA ARG A 132 -27.90 2.35 -10.30
C ARG A 132 -27.02 1.56 -9.34
N TRP A 133 -26.29 0.56 -9.86
CA TRP A 133 -25.33 -0.21 -9.06
C TRP A 133 -24.22 0.70 -8.51
N LEU A 134 -23.67 1.58 -9.36
CA LEU A 134 -22.66 2.55 -8.95
C LEU A 134 -23.18 3.47 -7.84
N ALA A 135 -24.37 4.04 -8.00
CA ALA A 135 -24.99 4.89 -6.98
C ALA A 135 -25.10 4.15 -5.64
N CYS A 136 -25.58 2.91 -5.63
CA CYS A 136 -25.76 2.11 -4.41
C CYS A 136 -24.44 1.80 -3.69
N VAL A 137 -23.33 1.63 -4.43
CA VAL A 137 -22.00 1.48 -3.83
C VAL A 137 -21.48 2.80 -3.25
N MET A 138 -21.80 3.94 -3.88
CA MET A 138 -21.48 5.27 -3.34
C MET A 138 -22.30 5.60 -2.07
N GLU A 139 -23.58 5.23 -2.05
CA GLU A 139 -24.46 5.25 -0.89
C GLU A 139 -23.84 4.42 0.26
N LEU A 140 -23.69 3.11 0.05
CA LEU A 140 -23.39 2.16 1.12
C LEU A 140 -21.97 2.28 1.70
N PHE A 141 -20.96 2.59 0.87
CA PHE A 141 -19.54 2.60 1.29
C PHE A 141 -18.92 3.98 1.45
N MET A 142 -19.50 5.04 0.87
CA MET A 142 -18.92 6.40 0.93
C MET A 142 -19.82 7.42 1.65
N GLY A 143 -20.97 7.01 2.18
CA GLY A 143 -21.79 7.84 3.07
C GLY A 143 -22.42 9.05 2.41
N TYR A 144 -22.59 9.02 1.08
CA TYR A 144 -23.35 10.05 0.36
C TYR A 144 -24.84 9.97 0.73
N PRO A 145 -25.48 11.09 1.12
CA PRO A 145 -26.88 11.06 1.54
C PRO A 145 -27.84 10.90 0.34
N ASP A 146 -28.39 9.69 0.23
CA ASP A 146 -29.64 9.32 -0.46
C ASP A 146 -29.94 10.03 -1.81
N PRO A 147 -29.20 9.71 -2.88
CA PRO A 147 -29.74 9.85 -4.22
C PRO A 147 -30.81 8.77 -4.45
N VAL A 148 -31.99 9.17 -4.92
CA VAL A 148 -33.22 8.33 -5.07
C VAL A 148 -33.10 7.29 -6.21
N THR A 149 -31.92 6.71 -6.42
CA THR A 149 -31.54 5.95 -7.63
C THR A 149 -31.15 4.50 -7.41
N CYS A 150 -30.68 4.07 -6.23
CA CYS A 150 -30.48 2.63 -6.01
C CYS A 150 -31.80 1.85 -6.04
N ARG A 151 -32.82 2.37 -5.33
CA ARG A 151 -34.14 1.73 -5.20
C ARG A 151 -34.80 1.55 -6.57
N ASP A 152 -35.39 0.38 -6.79
CA ASP A 152 -36.03 0.06 -8.05
C ASP A 152 -37.45 0.68 -8.13
N PRO A 153 -37.78 1.49 -9.14
CA PRO A 153 -39.12 2.09 -9.25
C PRO A 153 -40.23 1.05 -9.51
N GLU A 154 -39.90 -0.16 -9.99
CA GLU A 154 -40.89 -1.22 -10.22
C GLU A 154 -41.15 -2.07 -8.97
N VAL A 155 -40.23 -2.08 -7.99
CA VAL A 155 -40.41 -2.79 -6.72
C VAL A 155 -41.17 -1.92 -5.74
N ARG A 156 -42.51 -2.06 -5.75
CA ARG A 156 -43.34 -1.63 -4.63
C ARG A 156 -43.08 -2.53 -3.43
N GLU A 157 -42.73 -1.92 -2.30
CA GLU A 157 -42.77 -2.59 -0.99
C GLU A 157 -44.23 -2.92 -0.61
N PRO A 158 -44.46 -4.00 0.16
CA PRO A 158 -45.79 -4.52 0.50
C PRO A 158 -46.53 -3.72 1.57
#